data_AF-A0A031IVZ7-F1
#
_entry.id   AF-A0A031IVZ7-F1
#
_cell.length_a   1.000
_cell.length_b   1.000
_cell.length_c   1.000
_cell.angle_alpha   90.00
_cell.angle_beta   90.00
_cell.angle_gamma   90.00
#
_symmetry.space_group_name_H-M   'P 1'
#
loop_
_entity.id
_entity.type
_entity.pdbx_description
1 polymer ?
#
loop_
_entity_poly.entity_id
_entity_poly.type
_entity_poly.pdbx_seq_one_letter_code
_entity_poly.pdbx_strand_id
1 'polypeptide(L)'
;MLRSTLLLTIGAVLLTGCTGRGFQPPPPEFTNWKKSGVSQEGVKSAMRACGYINLTGTGDTTPIDQVLTQFYCMKDSGFKRTDNIDLCKEGRIGESPVCEGRR
;
A
#
# COMPACT_ATOMS: atom_id res chain seq x y z
N MET A 1 35.38 -21.15 31.30
CA MET A 1 34.43 -20.01 31.30
C MET A 1 34.16 -19.45 29.90
N LEU A 2 35.13 -19.43 28.97
CA LEU A 2 34.98 -18.88 27.62
C LEU A 2 34.02 -19.65 26.66
N ARG A 3 33.82 -20.95 26.86
CA ARG A 3 32.95 -21.80 26.00
C ARG A 3 31.45 -21.54 26.19
N SER A 4 31.03 -21.19 27.40
CA SER A 4 29.60 -20.97 27.72
C SER A 4 29.11 -19.63 27.15
N THR A 5 29.96 -18.61 27.18
CA THR A 5 29.65 -17.27 26.66
C THR A 5 29.47 -17.26 25.14
N LEU A 6 30.23 -18.08 24.41
CA LEU A 6 30.15 -18.18 22.95
C LEU A 6 28.82 -18.80 22.46
N LEU A 7 28.30 -19.79 23.21
CA LEU A 7 27.03 -20.44 22.91
C LEU A 7 25.83 -19.50 23.11
N LEU A 8 25.89 -18.64 24.14
CA LEU A 8 24.87 -17.64 24.42
C LEU A 8 24.79 -16.54 23.34
N THR A 9 25.93 -16.12 22.78
CA THR A 9 25.95 -15.11 21.71
C THR A 9 25.42 -15.63 20.37
N ILE A 10 25.66 -16.91 20.04
CA ILE A 10 25.16 -17.51 18.79
C ILE A 10 23.63 -17.71 18.86
N GLY A 11 23.09 -18.08 20.03
CA GLY A 11 21.65 -18.20 20.25
C GLY A 11 20.89 -16.88 20.07
N ALA A 12 21.49 -15.75 20.46
CA ALA A 12 20.85 -14.43 20.32
C ALA A 12 20.74 -13.96 18.87
N VAL A 13 21.72 -14.28 18.00
CA VAL A 13 21.70 -13.92 16.58
C VAL A 13 20.68 -14.74 15.78
N LEU A 14 20.39 -15.98 16.19
CA LEU A 14 19.39 -16.82 15.52
C LEU A 14 17.94 -16.37 15.78
N LEU A 15 17.69 -15.60 16.84
CA LEU A 15 16.35 -15.10 17.18
C LEU A 15 15.97 -13.82 16.41
N THR A 16 16.91 -13.14 15.75
CA THR A 16 16.60 -11.96 14.91
C THR A 16 15.87 -12.33 13.62
N GLY A 17 15.85 -13.62 13.24
CA GLY A 17 15.09 -14.13 12.10
C GLY A 17 13.57 -14.02 12.29
N CYS A 18 13.06 -14.02 13.52
CA CYS A 18 11.63 -13.92 13.82
C CYS A 18 11.11 -12.47 13.84
N THR A 19 12.00 -11.47 13.91
CA THR A 19 11.62 -10.05 13.88
C THR A 19 11.55 -9.47 12.47
N GLY A 20 12.00 -10.21 11.46
CA GLY A 20 11.93 -9.77 10.07
C GLY A 20 10.51 -9.90 9.53
N ARG A 21 9.87 -8.78 9.17
CA ARG A 21 8.68 -8.76 8.29
C ARG A 21 9.02 -9.19 6.84
N GLY A 22 10.07 -9.97 6.64
CA GLY A 22 10.49 -10.44 5.33
C GLY A 22 9.44 -11.39 4.76
N PHE A 23 9.14 -11.25 3.47
CA PHE A 23 8.17 -12.07 2.71
C PHE A 23 6.70 -11.95 3.11
N GLN A 24 6.28 -10.94 3.88
CA GLN A 24 4.85 -10.66 4.02
C GLN A 24 4.31 -10.04 2.73
N PRO A 25 3.16 -10.52 2.21
CA PRO A 25 2.53 -9.89 1.06
C PRO A 25 2.18 -8.42 1.41
N PRO A 26 2.14 -7.54 0.40
CA PRO A 26 1.67 -6.17 0.63
C PRO A 26 0.27 -6.19 1.26
N PRO A 27 -0.03 -5.21 2.14
CA PRO A 27 -1.35 -5.13 2.74
C PRO A 27 -2.40 -4.93 1.63
N PRO A 28 -3.65 -5.40 1.84
CA PRO A 28 -4.71 -5.21 0.85
C PRO A 28 -4.94 -3.74 0.52
N GLU A 29 -5.14 -3.40 -0.75
CA GLU A 29 -5.27 -2.00 -1.19
C GLU A 29 -6.40 -1.21 -0.51
N PHE A 30 -7.48 -1.86 -0.03
CA PHE A 30 -8.50 -1.17 0.76
C PHE A 30 -8.02 -0.68 2.14
N THR A 31 -7.03 -1.32 2.75
CA THR A 31 -6.46 -0.92 4.07
C THR A 31 -5.64 0.36 3.98
N ASN A 32 -5.36 0.73 2.74
CA ASN A 32 -4.45 1.74 2.32
C ASN A 32 -5.22 3.10 2.23
N TRP A 33 -6.55 3.08 2.23
CA TRP A 33 -7.42 4.27 2.21
C TRP A 33 -8.09 4.52 3.57
N LYS A 34 -8.22 5.80 3.93
CA LYS A 34 -8.97 6.25 5.11
C LYS A 34 -9.78 7.51 4.86
N LYS A 35 -10.92 7.64 5.54
CA LYS A 35 -11.72 8.86 5.62
C LYS A 35 -12.40 8.89 6.99
N SER A 36 -12.43 10.06 7.64
CA SER A 36 -13.02 10.18 8.99
C SER A 36 -14.49 9.78 8.96
N GLY A 37 -14.90 8.94 9.91
CA GLY A 37 -16.28 8.43 10.00
C GLY A 37 -16.65 7.34 8.99
N VAL A 38 -15.72 6.86 8.17
CA VAL A 38 -15.98 5.79 7.18
C VAL A 38 -15.42 4.46 7.66
N SER A 39 -16.26 3.44 7.70
CA SER A 39 -15.85 2.07 8.03
C SER A 39 -15.07 1.44 6.88
N GLN A 40 -14.38 0.33 7.16
CA GLN A 40 -13.67 -0.44 6.14
C GLN A 40 -14.58 -0.86 4.97
N GLU A 41 -15.83 -1.25 5.25
CA GLU A 41 -16.75 -1.64 4.19
C GLU A 41 -17.25 -0.44 3.38
N GLY A 42 -17.32 0.73 4.00
CA GLY A 42 -17.51 2.00 3.30
C GLY A 42 -16.34 2.33 2.37
N VAL A 43 -15.09 2.06 2.79
CA VAL A 43 -13.91 2.20 1.93
C VAL A 43 -14.01 1.27 0.73
N LYS A 44 -14.28 -0.02 0.95
CA LYS A 44 -14.43 -1.00 -0.15
C LYS A 44 -15.57 -0.64 -1.10
N SER A 45 -16.68 -0.12 -0.58
CA SER A 45 -17.80 0.37 -1.39
C SER A 45 -17.39 1.56 -2.26
N ALA A 46 -16.70 2.55 -1.68
CA ALA A 46 -16.18 3.70 -2.41
C ALA A 46 -15.16 3.31 -3.49
N MET A 47 -14.26 2.38 -3.19
CA MET A 47 -13.32 1.85 -4.18
C MET A 47 -14.04 1.21 -5.36
N ARG A 48 -15.05 0.35 -5.12
CA ARG A 48 -15.84 -0.23 -6.21
C ARG A 48 -16.57 0.85 -7.02
N ALA A 49 -17.10 1.88 -6.35
CA ALA A 49 -17.74 3.01 -7.02
C ALA A 49 -16.76 3.81 -7.89
N CYS A 50 -15.49 3.89 -7.49
CA CYS A 50 -14.40 4.46 -8.28
C CYS A 50 -13.85 3.52 -9.37
N GLY A 51 -14.40 2.31 -9.50
CA GLY A 51 -14.07 1.37 -10.57
C GLY A 51 -12.95 0.38 -10.24
N TYR A 52 -12.52 0.26 -8.97
CA TYR A 52 -11.59 -0.79 -8.57
C TYR A 52 -12.25 -2.17 -8.70
N ILE A 53 -11.64 -3.03 -9.53
CA ILE A 53 -12.04 -4.44 -9.66
C ILE A 53 -11.33 -5.34 -8.64
N ASN A 54 -10.10 -4.99 -8.27
CA ASN A 54 -9.30 -5.68 -7.29
C ASN A 54 -9.11 -4.77 -6.06
N LEU A 55 -9.62 -5.20 -4.90
CA LEU A 55 -9.50 -4.44 -3.65
C LEU A 55 -8.30 -4.87 -2.80
N THR A 56 -7.63 -5.97 -3.15
CA THR A 56 -6.44 -6.45 -2.45
C THR A 56 -5.16 -5.94 -3.09
N GLY A 57 -5.19 -5.53 -4.36
CA GLY A 57 -4.06 -4.97 -5.09
C GLY A 57 -3.10 -6.02 -5.67
N THR A 58 -2.96 -7.18 -5.03
CA THR A 58 -2.14 -8.28 -5.55
C THR A 58 -2.73 -8.83 -6.84
N GLY A 59 -1.92 -8.89 -7.90
CA GLY A 59 -2.31 -9.42 -9.20
C GLY A 59 -3.25 -8.50 -10.00
N ASP A 60 -3.33 -7.22 -9.64
CA ASP A 60 -4.07 -6.24 -10.43
C ASP A 60 -3.39 -6.01 -11.78
N THR A 61 -4.14 -6.21 -12.87
CA THR A 61 -3.69 -6.02 -14.26
C THR A 61 -4.34 -4.81 -14.92
N THR A 62 -5.00 -3.96 -14.12
CA THR A 62 -5.63 -2.72 -14.57
C THR A 62 -4.58 -1.82 -15.26
N PRO A 63 -4.86 -1.29 -16.48
CA PRO A 63 -3.96 -0.36 -17.16
C PRO A 63 -3.67 0.88 -16.31
N ILE A 64 -2.45 1.42 -16.40
CA ILE A 64 -1.98 2.50 -15.52
C ILE A 64 -2.88 3.74 -15.54
N ASP A 65 -3.42 4.13 -16.69
CA ASP A 65 -4.32 5.29 -16.81
C ASP A 65 -5.65 5.07 -16.06
N GLN A 66 -6.12 3.82 -16.04
CA GLN A 66 -7.30 3.44 -15.27
C GLN A 66 -6.99 3.38 -13.77
N VAL A 67 -5.82 2.88 -13.38
CA VAL A 67 -5.34 2.94 -11.98
C VAL A 67 -5.27 4.39 -11.49
N LEU A 68 -4.74 5.30 -12.31
CA LEU A 68 -4.68 6.73 -11.99
C LEU A 68 -6.08 7.32 -11.81
N THR A 69 -6.99 7.01 -12.74
CA THR A 69 -8.38 7.49 -12.67
C THR A 69 -9.06 7.01 -11.39
N GLN A 70 -8.94 5.72 -11.05
CA GLN A 70 -9.47 5.12 -9.82
C GLN A 70 -8.87 5.77 -8.56
N PHE A 71 -7.54 5.95 -8.53
CA PHE A 71 -6.80 6.55 -7.43
C PHE A 71 -7.25 7.98 -7.15
N TYR A 72 -7.39 8.80 -8.20
CA TYR A 72 -7.83 10.17 -8.04
C TYR A 72 -9.32 10.30 -7.77
N CYS A 73 -10.17 9.40 -8.27
CA CYS A 73 -11.56 9.34 -7.84
C CYS A 73 -11.68 9.20 -6.31
N MET A 74 -10.86 8.36 -5.69
CA MET A 74 -10.83 8.20 -4.23
C MET A 74 -10.35 9.48 -3.53
N LYS A 75 -9.25 10.10 -4.00
CA LYS A 75 -8.72 11.35 -3.44
C LYS A 75 -9.72 12.50 -3.56
N ASP A 76 -10.33 12.67 -4.73
CA ASP A 76 -11.32 13.70 -5.02
C ASP A 76 -12.61 13.48 -4.20
N SER A 77 -12.94 12.22 -3.87
CA SER A 77 -14.01 11.86 -2.93
C SER A 77 -13.66 12.10 -1.45
N GLY A 78 -12.48 12.67 -1.17
CA GLY A 78 -12.01 13.04 0.17
C GLY A 78 -11.39 11.90 0.97
N PHE A 79 -11.09 10.75 0.34
CA PHE A 79 -10.28 9.72 0.97
C PHE A 79 -8.80 10.10 0.94
N LYS A 80 -8.07 9.67 1.96
CA LYS A 80 -6.63 9.88 2.10
C LYS A 80 -5.91 8.55 2.11
N ARG A 81 -4.72 8.56 1.55
CA ARG A 81 -3.74 7.47 1.59
C ARG A 81 -3.15 7.37 3.00
N THR A 82 -2.90 6.15 3.47
CA THR A 82 -2.21 5.89 4.75
C THR A 82 -0.69 5.87 4.58
N ASP A 83 -0.21 5.56 3.38
CA ASP A 83 1.21 5.48 2.99
C ASP A 83 1.75 6.79 2.38
N ASN A 84 0.93 7.85 2.30
CA ASN A 84 1.26 9.17 1.75
C ASN A 84 1.72 9.18 0.29
N ILE A 85 1.37 8.16 -0.50
CA ILE A 85 1.69 8.11 -1.93
C ILE A 85 0.82 9.10 -2.72
N ASP A 86 1.41 9.70 -3.75
CA ASP A 86 0.72 10.49 -4.76
C ASP A 86 1.19 10.09 -6.16
N LEU A 87 0.37 9.31 -6.89
CA LEU A 87 0.83 8.64 -8.12
C LEU A 87 1.29 9.61 -9.22
N CYS A 88 0.74 10.81 -9.31
CA CYS A 88 1.20 11.78 -10.32
C CYS A 88 2.49 12.50 -9.95
N LYS A 89 2.95 12.34 -8.71
CA LYS A 89 4.24 12.84 -8.24
C LYS A 89 5.32 11.77 -8.27
N GLU A 90 4.96 10.55 -8.68
CA GLU A 90 5.87 9.41 -8.72
C GLU A 90 6.49 9.24 -10.12
N GLY A 91 7.78 9.55 -10.23
CA GLY A 91 8.64 9.29 -11.38
C GLY A 91 7.95 9.39 -12.76
N ARG A 92 7.96 8.27 -13.51
CA ARG A 92 7.41 8.17 -14.87
C ARG A 92 5.88 8.08 -14.93
N ILE A 93 5.20 7.80 -13.81
CA ILE A 93 3.74 7.73 -13.76
C ILE A 93 3.15 9.14 -13.94
N GLY A 94 3.87 10.15 -13.44
CA GLY A 94 3.52 11.55 -13.62
C GLY A 94 3.38 11.98 -15.08
N GLU A 95 3.94 11.28 -16.08
CA GLU A 95 3.85 11.64 -17.50
C GLU A 95 2.47 11.35 -18.13
N SER A 96 1.61 10.55 -17.47
CA SER A 96 0.27 10.25 -17.98
C SER A 96 -0.59 11.51 -18.16
N PRO A 97 -1.43 11.60 -19.22
CA PRO A 97 -2.40 12.70 -19.38
C PRO A 97 -3.37 12.85 -18.19
N VAL A 98 -3.65 11.77 -17.45
CA VAL A 98 -4.50 11.81 -16.25
C VAL A 98 -3.88 12.70 -15.15
N CYS A 99 -2.57 12.91 -15.21
CA CYS A 99 -1.81 13.75 -14.29
C CYS A 99 -1.73 15.23 -14.67
N GLU A 100 -2.31 15.64 -15.81
CA GLU A 100 -2.33 17.04 -16.20
C GLU A 100 -3.11 17.88 -15.17
N GLY A 101 -2.46 18.93 -14.65
CA GLY A 101 -3.01 19.76 -13.56
C GLY A 101 -2.94 19.14 -12.15
N ARG A 102 -2.36 17.94 -11.99
CA ARG A 102 -2.22 17.24 -10.69
C ARG A 102 -0.77 17.06 -10.22
N ARG A 103 0.20 17.57 -10.97
CA ARG A 103 1.65 17.54 -10.64
C ARG A 103 2.00 18.57 -9.57
#